data_AF-A0A1X3P5M2-F1
#
_entry.id   AF-A0A1X3P5M2-F1
#
_cell.length_a   1.000
_cell.length_b   1.000
_cell.length_c   1.000
_cell.angle_alpha   90.00
_cell.angle_beta   90.00
_cell.angle_gamma   90.00
#
_symmetry.space_group_name_H-M   'P 1'
#
loop_
_entity.id
_entity.type
_entity.pdbx_description
1 polymer ?
#
loop_
_entity_poly.entity_id
_entity_poly.type
_entity_poly.pdbx_seq_one_letter_code
_entity_poly.pdbx_strand_id
1 'polypeptide(L)'
;MADRQNERGCDRADLPGRLPQAPGCQRSEAIPHWTVRRSPAAFPEPVCRAGRHGGGAGIVAGGQRRRRGRPHRQPARRILVVTEGTRTEPQYVEGLNRYLRSRGATAIVKPVSVGKDPLKVVQKCVEKRDEAAQNDKEYDDCVCLVDVDEHQTLPAAVQLAERENIRLLISNLKFEAWLRWHAEHKRSALTSTQLDDLVTKLGLVKGKILSQSFPFNQVHDACKTARVVDPDMRPGRKGPDPSSPMPILVDLMQGADRGYD
;
A
#
# COMPACT_ATOMS: atom_id res chain seq x y z
N MET A 1 -30.87 -59.59 -49.08
CA MET A 1 -29.62 -59.96 -49.78
C MET A 1 -28.47 -59.58 -48.87
N ALA A 2 -27.77 -60.60 -48.39
CA ALA A 2 -26.56 -60.47 -47.60
C ALA A 2 -25.36 -60.62 -48.54
N ASP A 3 -24.29 -59.86 -48.28
CA ASP A 3 -22.88 -60.23 -48.52
C ASP A 3 -22.01 -59.16 -47.82
N ARG A 4 -21.27 -59.49 -46.75
CA ARG A 4 -20.04 -60.30 -46.62
C ARG A 4 -18.77 -59.58 -47.08
N GLN A 5 -17.91 -59.32 -46.07
CA GLN A 5 -16.44 -59.50 -46.04
C GLN A 5 -15.61 -58.58 -46.99
N ASN A 6 -14.38 -58.12 -46.71
CA ASN A 6 -13.30 -58.66 -45.90
C ASN A 6 -12.20 -57.58 -45.68
N GLU A 7 -11.75 -57.46 -44.42
CA GLU A 7 -10.37 -57.37 -43.88
C GLU A 7 -9.18 -56.62 -44.55
N ARG A 8 -8.32 -56.16 -43.62
CA ARG A 8 -6.85 -55.94 -43.63
C ARG A 8 -6.43 -54.46 -43.68
N GLY A 9 -5.61 -53.91 -42.78
CA GLY A 9 -4.66 -54.54 -41.87
C GLY A 9 -4.37 -53.70 -40.61
N CYS A 10 -3.97 -54.44 -39.58
CA CYS A 10 -3.47 -53.98 -38.30
C CYS A 10 -1.94 -53.89 -38.43
N ASP A 11 -1.38 -52.68 -38.36
CA ASP A 11 0.05 -52.50 -38.13
C ASP A 11 0.29 -52.19 -36.65
N ARG A 12 1.23 -52.95 -36.11
CA ARG A 12 1.54 -53.16 -34.70
C ARG A 12 3.02 -52.82 -34.55
N ALA A 13 3.34 -51.76 -33.83
CA ALA A 13 4.68 -51.40 -33.33
C ALA A 13 4.54 -50.06 -32.57
N ASP A 14 5.20 -49.73 -31.48
CA ASP A 14 6.08 -50.43 -30.54
C ASP A 14 6.22 -49.44 -29.35
N LEU A 15 6.04 -49.89 -28.11
CA LEU A 15 6.43 -49.19 -26.87
C LEU A 15 7.27 -50.20 -26.11
N PRO A 16 8.44 -49.86 -25.51
CA PRO A 16 8.50 -48.79 -24.51
C PRO A 16 9.84 -48.01 -24.44
N GLY A 17 9.77 -46.68 -24.32
CA GLY A 17 10.92 -45.80 -24.08
C GLY A 17 10.86 -45.16 -22.70
N ARG A 18 11.85 -45.47 -21.86
CA ARG A 18 12.12 -45.02 -20.48
C ARG A 18 11.69 -43.59 -20.12
N LEU A 19 11.07 -43.48 -18.94
CA LEU A 19 11.02 -42.28 -18.11
C LEU A 19 12.43 -41.78 -17.75
N PRO A 20 12.75 -40.49 -17.95
CA PRO A 20 13.96 -39.91 -17.37
C PRO A 20 13.79 -39.69 -15.86
N GLN A 21 14.80 -40.13 -15.12
CA GLN A 21 14.90 -40.04 -13.67
C GLN A 21 15.11 -38.59 -13.21
N ALA A 22 14.49 -38.26 -12.08
CA ALA A 22 14.70 -37.02 -11.37
C ALA A 22 16.15 -36.89 -10.85
N PRO A 23 16.80 -35.73 -11.00
CA PRO A 23 18.06 -35.49 -10.33
C PRO A 23 17.83 -35.05 -8.88
N GLY A 24 18.30 -35.91 -7.97
CA GLY A 24 19.14 -35.55 -6.82
C GLY A 24 18.64 -34.45 -5.88
N CYS A 25 18.04 -34.88 -4.77
CA CYS A 25 17.98 -34.13 -3.52
C CYS A 25 19.42 -33.85 -3.02
N GLN A 26 19.84 -32.58 -3.04
CA GLN A 26 21.03 -32.11 -2.33
C GLN A 26 20.62 -31.26 -1.14
N ARG A 27 21.18 -31.62 0.01
CA ARG A 27 21.03 -30.97 1.32
C ARG A 27 21.64 -29.57 1.34
N SER A 28 20.92 -28.69 2.03
CA SER A 28 21.36 -27.58 2.88
C SER A 28 22.49 -26.67 2.39
N GLU A 29 22.13 -25.42 2.11
CA GLU A 29 22.94 -24.27 2.54
C GLU A 29 22.04 -23.21 3.18
N ALA A 30 22.61 -22.54 4.17
CA ALA A 30 21.94 -21.89 5.27
C ALA A 30 21.27 -20.56 4.92
N ILE A 31 20.09 -20.36 5.53
CA ILE A 31 19.34 -19.11 5.60
C ILE A 31 20.16 -18.11 6.44
N PRO A 32 20.43 -16.87 5.98
CA PRO A 32 20.93 -15.84 6.86
C PRO A 32 19.80 -15.40 7.80
N HIS A 33 19.92 -15.82 9.06
CA HIS A 33 19.12 -15.35 10.18
C HIS A 33 19.43 -13.86 10.40
N TRP A 34 18.56 -12.97 9.92
CA TRP A 34 18.63 -11.58 10.39
C TRP A 34 18.09 -11.57 11.82
N THR A 35 19.00 -11.27 12.75
CA THR A 35 18.69 -11.23 14.17
C THR A 35 17.90 -9.98 14.48
N VAL A 36 16.62 -10.13 14.83
CA VAL A 36 15.83 -9.09 15.52
C VAL A 36 16.55 -8.77 16.84
N ARG A 37 17.26 -7.65 16.88
CA ARG A 37 17.73 -7.08 18.15
C ARG A 37 16.51 -6.53 18.89
N ARG A 38 16.01 -7.30 19.85
CA ARG A 38 15.15 -6.80 20.92
C ARG A 38 15.96 -5.78 21.74
N SER A 39 15.56 -4.51 21.72
CA SER A 39 16.02 -3.53 22.71
C SER A 39 15.22 -3.71 24.01
N PRO A 40 15.87 -3.90 25.18
CA PRO A 40 15.18 -3.81 26.45
C PRO A 40 15.24 -2.35 26.93
N ALA A 41 14.18 -1.58 26.67
CA ALA A 41 13.99 -0.31 27.35
C ALA A 41 13.47 -0.60 28.77
N ALA A 42 14.38 -0.57 29.74
CA ALA A 42 14.07 -0.58 31.16
C ALA A 42 13.24 0.66 31.52
N PHE A 43 12.03 0.44 32.01
CA PHE A 43 11.23 1.44 32.69
C PHE A 43 11.72 1.58 34.13
N PRO A 44 12.01 2.80 34.65
CA PRO A 44 12.15 2.99 36.08
C PRO A 44 10.76 3.15 36.71
N GLU A 45 10.48 2.33 37.72
CA GLU A 45 9.34 2.47 38.63
C GLU A 45 9.41 3.78 39.44
N PRO A 46 8.28 4.42 39.77
CA PRO A 46 8.27 5.53 40.71
C PRO A 46 8.30 5.03 42.16
N VAL A 47 9.40 5.33 42.85
CA VAL A 47 9.52 5.20 44.30
C VAL A 47 8.61 6.21 45.00
N CYS A 48 7.72 5.72 45.86
CA CYS A 48 6.95 6.51 46.80
C CYS A 48 7.85 7.08 47.91
N ARG A 49 7.70 8.36 48.27
CA ARG A 49 8.14 8.85 49.59
C ARG A 49 7.19 9.92 50.12
N ALA A 50 6.62 9.63 51.30
CA ALA A 50 5.86 10.55 52.13
C ALA A 50 6.81 11.45 52.96
N GLY A 51 6.37 12.67 53.29
CA GLY A 51 7.06 13.57 54.23
C GLY A 51 6.33 14.89 54.46
N ARG A 52 6.06 15.22 55.73
CA ARG A 52 5.17 16.24 56.31
C ARG A 52 5.69 17.69 56.34
N HIS A 53 4.73 18.62 56.48
CA HIS A 53 4.64 19.91 57.22
C HIS A 53 5.75 20.98 57.16
N GLY A 54 5.31 22.25 57.05
CA GLY A 54 6.00 23.43 57.58
C GLY A 54 5.74 24.70 56.77
N GLY A 55 5.07 25.70 57.36
CA GLY A 55 4.70 26.97 56.72
C GLY A 55 5.83 28.00 56.65
N GLY A 56 5.49 29.21 56.20
CA GLY A 56 6.31 30.40 56.38
C GLY A 56 6.46 31.26 55.13
N ALA A 57 6.32 32.57 55.35
CA ALA A 57 6.24 33.63 54.36
C ALA A 57 7.50 33.82 53.50
N GLY A 58 7.28 34.43 52.34
CA GLY A 58 8.21 34.43 51.22
C GLY A 58 9.38 35.39 51.28
N ILE A 59 10.25 35.21 50.29
CA ILE A 59 11.26 36.17 49.84
C ILE A 59 11.35 36.04 48.32
N VAL A 60 11.35 37.18 47.64
CA VAL A 60 11.54 37.33 46.20
C VAL A 60 12.98 36.95 45.82
N ALA A 61 13.15 36.01 44.90
CA ALA A 61 14.43 35.76 44.24
C ALA A 61 14.21 35.34 42.78
N GLY A 62 14.95 36.00 41.87
CA GLY A 62 14.73 36.03 40.43
C GLY A 62 14.56 34.66 39.77
N GLY A 63 13.39 34.46 39.17
CA GLY A 63 13.13 33.31 38.32
C GLY A 63 13.92 33.40 37.02
N GLN A 64 15.00 32.63 36.91
CA GLN A 64 15.56 32.26 35.62
C GLN A 64 14.41 31.68 34.78
N ARG A 65 14.06 32.37 33.68
CA ARG A 65 13.17 31.84 32.64
C ARG A 65 13.76 30.50 32.19
N ARG A 66 13.24 29.39 32.73
CA ARG A 66 13.45 28.05 32.19
C ARG A 66 13.03 28.13 30.73
N ARG A 67 14.01 28.13 29.82
CA ARG A 67 13.76 27.97 28.39
C ARG A 67 12.95 26.69 28.28
N ARG A 68 11.65 26.82 28.00
CA ARG A 68 10.77 25.66 27.74
C ARG A 68 11.51 24.84 26.69
N GLY A 69 11.95 23.64 27.07
CA GLY A 69 12.64 22.72 26.17
C GLY A 69 11.80 22.61 24.91
N ARG A 70 12.43 22.84 23.75
CA ARG A 70 11.76 22.72 22.46
C ARG A 70 11.11 21.34 22.44
N PRO A 71 9.79 21.22 22.25
CA PRO A 71 9.13 19.92 22.27
C PRO A 71 9.85 19.02 21.27
N HIS A 72 10.27 17.84 21.74
CA HIS A 72 10.90 16.82 20.93
C HIS A 72 9.86 16.38 19.89
N ARG A 73 9.90 17.00 18.70
CA ARG A 73 9.06 16.59 17.58
C ARG A 73 9.61 15.26 17.11
N GLN A 74 8.77 14.22 17.17
CA GLN A 74 9.10 12.98 16.48
C GLN A 74 9.31 13.28 14.99
N PRO A 75 10.28 12.62 14.35
CA PRO A 75 10.53 12.80 12.93
C PRO A 75 9.26 12.49 12.12
N ALA A 76 9.08 13.23 11.02
CA ALA A 76 7.95 13.02 10.14
C ALA A 76 8.05 11.64 9.48
N ARG A 77 6.97 10.85 9.54
CA ARG A 77 6.90 9.55 8.84
C ARG A 77 7.12 9.73 7.34
N ARG A 78 7.99 8.93 6.75
CA ARG A 78 8.36 8.94 5.34
C ARG A 78 7.67 7.75 4.66
N ILE A 79 6.83 8.04 3.68
CA ILE A 79 6.03 7.05 2.97
C ILE A 79 6.47 7.02 1.51
N LEU A 80 6.90 5.86 1.01
CA LEU A 80 7.12 5.61 -0.40
C LEU A 80 5.82 5.09 -1.01
N VAL A 81 5.33 5.75 -2.06
CA VAL A 81 4.15 5.29 -2.82
C VAL A 81 4.57 5.03 -4.25
N VAL A 82 4.47 3.79 -4.70
CA VAL A 82 4.76 3.39 -6.08
C VAL A 82 3.45 3.11 -6.81
N THR A 83 3.32 3.66 -8.01
CA THR A 83 2.07 3.70 -8.78
C THR A 83 2.23 2.93 -10.08
N GLU A 84 1.17 2.22 -10.46
CA GLU A 84 1.09 1.54 -11.75
C GLU A 84 0.98 2.57 -12.87
N GLY A 85 0.00 3.45 -12.78
CA GLY A 85 -0.23 4.57 -13.69
C GLY A 85 0.84 5.65 -13.60
N THR A 86 1.17 6.28 -14.74
CA THR A 86 2.25 7.27 -14.81
C THR A 86 1.81 8.72 -14.61
N ARG A 87 0.50 8.98 -14.53
CA ARG A 87 -0.05 10.34 -14.51
C ARG A 87 -1.08 10.54 -13.41
N THR A 88 -2.25 9.91 -13.53
CA THR A 88 -3.38 10.14 -12.63
C THR A 88 -3.06 9.81 -11.18
N GLU A 89 -2.58 8.60 -10.90
CA GLU A 89 -2.23 8.14 -9.55
C GLU A 89 -1.16 9.01 -8.87
N PRO A 90 0.05 9.23 -9.45
CA PRO A 90 1.07 10.04 -8.78
C PRO A 90 0.62 11.48 -8.58
N GLN A 91 -0.14 12.06 -9.52
CA GLN A 91 -0.72 13.41 -9.36
C GLN A 91 -1.73 13.46 -8.21
N TYR A 92 -2.57 12.43 -8.09
CA TYR A 92 -3.52 12.33 -6.97
C TYR A 92 -2.79 12.21 -5.63
N VAL A 93 -1.79 11.33 -5.53
CA VAL A 93 -1.00 11.13 -4.30
C VAL A 93 -0.31 12.43 -3.88
N GLU A 94 0.29 13.16 -4.84
CA GLU A 94 0.92 14.45 -4.56
C GLU A 94 -0.10 15.51 -4.10
N GLY A 95 -1.23 15.62 -4.81
CA GLY A 95 -2.30 16.55 -4.46
C GLY A 95 -2.93 16.24 -3.10
N LEU A 96 -3.16 14.97 -2.80
CA LEU A 96 -3.66 14.50 -1.51
C LEU A 96 -2.66 14.83 -0.39
N ASN A 97 -1.37 14.58 -0.60
CA ASN A 97 -0.33 14.92 0.37
C ASN A 97 -0.32 16.42 0.67
N ARG A 98 -0.38 17.27 -0.37
CA ARG A 98 -0.45 18.73 -0.22
C ARG A 98 -1.70 19.15 0.57
N TYR A 99 -2.85 18.57 0.24
CA TYR A 99 -4.11 18.82 0.94
C TYR A 99 -4.04 18.42 2.42
N LEU A 100 -3.65 17.18 2.73
CA LEU A 100 -3.60 16.70 4.11
C LEU A 100 -2.57 17.47 4.96
N ARG A 101 -1.42 17.84 4.39
CA ARG A 101 -0.42 18.68 5.08
C ARG A 101 -0.96 20.07 5.41
N SER A 102 -1.76 20.66 4.51
CA SER A 102 -2.45 21.93 4.80
C SER A 102 -3.44 21.82 5.97
N ARG A 103 -3.84 20.59 6.32
CA ARG A 103 -4.75 20.26 7.44
C ARG A 103 -4.02 19.71 8.67
N GLY A 104 -2.68 19.73 8.68
CA GLY A 104 -1.88 19.38 9.85
C GLY A 104 -1.21 18.00 9.81
N ALA A 105 -1.38 17.23 8.73
CA ALA A 105 -0.63 15.98 8.56
C ALA A 105 0.88 16.27 8.42
N THR A 106 1.72 15.40 9.00
CA THR A 106 3.17 15.60 9.02
C THR A 106 3.93 14.70 8.06
N ALA A 107 3.30 13.64 7.54
CA ALA A 107 3.93 12.65 6.68
C ALA A 107 4.59 13.27 5.44
N ILE A 108 5.71 12.68 5.03
CA ILE A 108 6.45 13.02 3.82
C ILE A 108 6.22 11.89 2.83
N VAL A 109 5.46 12.15 1.77
CA VAL A 109 5.13 11.15 0.76
C VAL A 109 5.97 11.35 -0.48
N LYS A 110 6.61 10.28 -0.97
CA LYS A 110 7.33 10.25 -2.23
C LYS A 110 6.60 9.35 -3.25
N PRO A 111 5.89 9.93 -4.24
CA PRO A 111 5.34 9.15 -5.34
C PRO A 111 6.43 8.77 -6.35
N VAL A 112 6.37 7.55 -6.84
CA VAL A 112 7.18 7.01 -7.96
C VAL A 112 6.22 6.30 -8.91
N SER A 113 6.32 6.56 -10.21
CA SER A 113 5.52 5.84 -11.21
C SER A 113 6.37 4.87 -12.01
N VAL A 114 5.75 3.77 -12.42
CA VAL A 114 6.44 2.70 -13.18
C VAL A 114 5.87 2.55 -14.58
N GLY A 115 4.55 2.64 -14.77
CA GLY A 115 3.91 2.41 -16.06
C GLY A 115 4.01 0.97 -16.54
N LYS A 116 4.01 0.00 -15.61
CA LYS A 116 4.20 -1.43 -15.88
C LYS A 116 3.28 -2.25 -14.99
N ASP A 117 3.18 -3.55 -15.28
CA ASP A 117 2.36 -4.51 -14.54
C ASP A 117 2.64 -4.56 -13.01
N PRO A 118 1.67 -5.05 -12.20
CA PRO A 118 1.73 -5.08 -10.73
C PRO A 118 3.01 -5.67 -10.15
N LEU A 119 3.56 -6.72 -10.75
CA LEU A 119 4.78 -7.34 -10.24
C LEU A 119 5.96 -6.37 -10.33
N LYS A 120 6.08 -5.65 -11.45
CA LYS A 120 7.14 -4.65 -11.63
C LYS A 120 6.95 -3.43 -10.74
N VAL A 121 5.71 -3.07 -10.41
CA VAL A 121 5.42 -2.01 -9.43
C VAL A 121 6.00 -2.38 -8.06
N VAL A 122 5.77 -3.61 -7.59
CA VAL A 122 6.30 -4.05 -6.29
C VAL A 122 7.82 -4.22 -6.32
N GLN A 123 8.38 -4.79 -7.39
CA GLN A 123 9.84 -4.87 -7.57
C GLN A 123 10.50 -3.48 -7.50
N LYS A 124 9.89 -2.48 -8.14
CA LYS A 124 10.41 -1.11 -8.10
C LYS A 124 10.30 -0.49 -6.72
N CYS A 125 9.27 -0.84 -5.95
CA CYS A 125 9.12 -0.42 -4.57
C CYS A 125 10.24 -0.98 -3.68
N VAL A 126 10.55 -2.28 -3.80
CA VAL A 126 11.70 -2.91 -3.12
C VAL A 126 13.00 -2.19 -3.48
N GLU A 127 13.28 -2.02 -4.78
CA GLU A 127 14.49 -1.34 -5.25
C GLU A 127 14.65 0.05 -4.62
N LYS A 128 13.56 0.85 -4.62
CA LYS A 128 13.59 2.22 -4.09
C LYS A 128 13.64 2.29 -2.57
N ARG A 129 13.04 1.32 -1.87
CA ARG A 129 13.14 1.18 -0.42
C ARG A 129 14.60 0.90 -0.03
N ASP A 130 15.22 -0.09 -0.67
CA ASP A 130 16.56 -0.55 -0.34
C ASP A 130 17.63 0.50 -0.71
N GLU A 131 17.48 1.16 -1.86
CA GLU A 131 18.31 2.32 -2.25
C GLU A 131 18.24 3.42 -1.19
N ALA A 132 17.05 3.70 -0.65
CA ALA A 132 16.88 4.75 0.34
C ALA A 132 17.47 4.36 1.71
N ALA A 133 17.38 3.08 2.09
CA ALA A 133 18.03 2.55 3.29
C ALA A 133 19.56 2.65 3.22
N GLN A 134 20.15 2.31 2.08
CA GLN A 134 21.61 2.46 1.84
C GLN A 134 22.10 3.91 1.94
N ASN A 135 21.19 4.89 1.80
CA ASN A 135 21.49 6.31 1.85
C ASN A 135 21.03 6.98 3.18
N ASP A 136 20.84 6.20 4.25
CA ASP A 136 20.36 6.67 5.57
C ASP A 136 19.03 7.45 5.49
N LYS A 137 18.19 7.09 4.53
CA LYS A 137 16.88 7.71 4.23
C LYS A 137 15.82 6.62 4.13
N GLU A 138 15.72 5.79 5.15
CA GLU A 138 14.72 4.71 5.24
C GLU A 138 13.29 5.26 5.22
N TYR A 139 12.40 4.55 4.53
CA TYR A 139 10.96 4.83 4.56
C TYR A 139 10.33 4.04 5.72
N ASP A 140 9.44 4.69 6.47
CA ASP A 140 8.65 4.03 7.52
C ASP A 140 7.58 3.12 6.93
N ASP A 141 7.03 3.51 5.76
CA ASP A 141 5.97 2.76 5.08
C ASP A 141 6.20 2.72 3.56
N CYS A 142 6.02 1.54 2.97
CA CYS A 142 6.09 1.32 1.52
C CYS A 142 4.72 0.84 1.01
N VAL A 143 4.19 1.54 0.01
CA VAL A 143 2.84 1.32 -0.53
C VAL A 143 2.92 1.19 -2.05
N CYS A 144 2.23 0.22 -2.62
CA CYS A 144 2.05 0.07 -4.06
C CYS A 144 0.57 0.26 -4.42
N LEU A 145 0.27 1.05 -5.45
CA LEU A 145 -1.06 1.18 -6.03
C LEU A 145 -1.09 0.42 -7.35
N VAL A 146 -2.05 -0.49 -7.50
CA VAL A 146 -2.24 -1.30 -8.71
C VAL A 146 -3.73 -1.48 -9.01
N ASP A 147 -4.04 -1.70 -10.28
CA ASP A 147 -5.41 -1.96 -10.74
C ASP A 147 -5.61 -3.44 -11.08
N VAL A 148 -6.86 -3.90 -11.03
CA VAL A 148 -7.21 -5.31 -11.30
C VAL A 148 -7.18 -5.64 -12.79
N ASP A 149 -7.51 -4.67 -13.63
CA ASP A 149 -8.17 -4.93 -14.90
C ASP A 149 -7.24 -5.27 -16.07
N GLU A 150 -5.93 -5.34 -15.86
CA GLU A 150 -4.98 -5.54 -16.98
C GLU A 150 -3.92 -6.64 -16.78
N HIS A 151 -3.86 -7.42 -15.67
CA HIS A 151 -2.63 -8.18 -15.38
C HIS A 151 -2.75 -9.60 -14.82
N GLN A 152 -2.11 -10.55 -15.52
CA GLN A 152 -1.90 -11.93 -15.04
C GLN A 152 -0.88 -12.01 -13.88
N THR A 153 -0.09 -10.96 -13.65
CA THR A 153 1.00 -10.95 -12.65
C THR A 153 0.54 -10.55 -11.24
N LEU A 154 -0.74 -10.18 -11.06
CA LEU A 154 -1.28 -9.75 -9.78
C LEU A 154 -1.05 -10.78 -8.64
N PRO A 155 -1.26 -12.11 -8.82
CA PRO A 155 -0.98 -13.07 -7.76
C PRO A 155 0.49 -13.09 -7.33
N ALA A 156 1.42 -12.98 -8.29
CA ALA A 156 2.85 -12.92 -8.00
C ALA A 156 3.22 -11.61 -7.30
N ALA A 157 2.58 -10.50 -7.66
CA ALA A 157 2.75 -9.21 -7.00
C ALA A 157 2.29 -9.25 -5.54
N VAL A 158 1.15 -9.90 -5.24
CA VAL A 158 0.65 -10.09 -3.87
C VAL A 158 1.66 -10.88 -3.03
N GLN A 159 2.16 -12.01 -3.54
CA GLN A 159 3.15 -12.82 -2.82
C GLN A 159 4.47 -12.06 -2.58
N LEU A 160 4.93 -11.29 -3.57
CA LEU A 160 6.10 -10.43 -3.42
C LEU A 160 5.84 -9.28 -2.43
N ALA A 161 4.66 -8.67 -2.41
CA ALA A 161 4.36 -7.61 -1.47
C ALA A 161 4.32 -8.12 -0.03
N GLU A 162 3.71 -9.28 0.19
CA GLU A 162 3.63 -9.92 1.51
C GLU A 162 5.03 -10.28 2.05
N ARG A 163 5.87 -10.94 1.24
CA ARG A 163 7.23 -11.32 1.68
C ARG A 163 8.13 -10.13 2.00
N GLU A 164 7.89 -8.99 1.35
CA GLU A 164 8.68 -7.75 1.50
C GLU A 164 8.05 -6.74 2.46
N ASN A 165 6.94 -7.09 3.12
CA ASN A 165 6.18 -6.20 3.99
C ASN A 165 5.78 -4.86 3.31
N ILE A 166 5.35 -4.94 2.05
CA ILE A 166 4.86 -3.81 1.26
C ILE A 166 3.33 -3.82 1.25
N ARG A 167 2.71 -2.67 1.52
CA ARG A 167 1.25 -2.54 1.46
C ARG A 167 0.79 -2.41 0.00
N LEU A 168 0.35 -3.50 -0.60
CA LEU A 168 -0.23 -3.50 -1.94
C LEU A 168 -1.71 -3.13 -1.90
N LEU A 169 -2.06 -1.97 -2.45
CA LEU A 169 -3.43 -1.46 -2.55
C LEU A 169 -3.96 -1.72 -3.95
N ILE A 170 -4.95 -2.61 -4.04
CA ILE A 170 -5.51 -3.10 -5.31
C ILE A 170 -6.88 -2.44 -5.53
N SER A 171 -7.01 -1.55 -6.52
CA SER A 171 -8.31 -0.99 -6.90
C SER A 171 -9.01 -1.90 -7.91
N ASN A 172 -10.32 -2.05 -7.78
CA ASN A 172 -11.15 -2.87 -8.65
C ASN A 172 -12.35 -2.04 -9.14
N LEU A 173 -12.63 -1.89 -10.43
CA LEU A 173 -11.79 -2.29 -11.56
C LEU A 173 -10.48 -1.49 -11.66
N LYS A 174 -10.55 -0.16 -11.56
CA LYS A 174 -9.43 0.78 -11.71
C LYS A 174 -9.38 1.84 -10.62
N PHE A 175 -8.27 2.58 -10.57
CA PHE A 175 -8.09 3.75 -9.71
C PHE A 175 -9.18 4.83 -9.90
N GLU A 176 -9.75 4.98 -11.10
CA GLU A 176 -10.83 5.92 -11.38
C GLU A 176 -12.09 5.70 -10.52
N ALA A 177 -12.30 4.49 -9.99
CA ALA A 177 -13.40 4.20 -9.08
C ALA A 177 -13.26 5.00 -7.77
N TRP A 178 -12.02 5.13 -7.28
CA TRP A 178 -11.69 5.97 -6.14
C TRP A 178 -11.93 7.45 -6.44
N LEU A 179 -11.52 7.93 -7.62
CA LEU A 179 -11.72 9.32 -8.03
C LEU A 179 -13.20 9.70 -8.10
N ARG A 180 -14.03 8.81 -8.67
CA ARG A 180 -15.49 9.00 -8.76
C ARG A 180 -16.11 9.30 -7.38
N TRP A 181 -15.64 8.65 -6.31
CA TRP A 181 -16.19 8.84 -4.96
C TRP A 181 -15.89 10.18 -4.32
N HIS A 182 -14.98 10.98 -4.92
CA HIS A 182 -14.83 12.38 -4.54
C HIS A 182 -15.96 13.26 -5.09
N ALA A 183 -16.66 12.85 -6.15
CA ALA A 183 -17.72 13.62 -6.77
C ALA A 183 -19.13 13.07 -6.47
N GLU A 184 -19.29 11.75 -6.35
CA GLU A 184 -20.58 11.13 -6.07
C GLU A 184 -20.47 9.86 -5.21
N HIS A 185 -21.48 9.62 -4.35
CA HIS A 185 -21.54 8.45 -3.46
C HIS A 185 -22.12 7.20 -4.13
N LYS A 186 -22.11 7.13 -5.47
CA LYS A 186 -22.66 5.99 -6.20
C LYS A 186 -21.68 4.82 -6.20
N ARG A 187 -22.23 3.62 -6.07
CA ARG A 187 -21.50 2.35 -5.92
C ARG A 187 -21.82 1.35 -7.03
N SER A 188 -22.53 1.79 -8.07
CA SER A 188 -22.93 0.94 -9.18
C SER A 188 -21.69 0.43 -9.92
N ALA A 189 -21.66 -0.86 -10.20
CA ALA A 189 -20.69 -1.45 -11.12
C ALA A 189 -20.80 -0.76 -12.49
N LEU A 190 -19.64 -0.55 -13.10
CA LEU A 190 -19.48 0.08 -14.41
C LEU A 190 -18.41 -0.71 -15.16
N THR A 191 -18.50 -0.77 -16.48
CA THR A 191 -17.36 -1.22 -17.27
C THR A 191 -16.22 -0.21 -17.17
N SER A 192 -14.98 -0.64 -17.48
CA SER A 192 -13.83 0.27 -17.53
C SER A 192 -14.11 1.51 -18.40
N THR A 193 -14.67 1.35 -19.60
CA THR A 193 -14.97 2.48 -20.49
C THR A 193 -16.03 3.41 -19.91
N GLN A 194 -17.08 2.87 -19.30
CA GLN A 194 -18.12 3.69 -18.66
C GLN A 194 -17.56 4.50 -17.50
N LEU A 195 -16.62 3.93 -16.74
CA LEU A 195 -15.95 4.62 -15.64
C LEU A 195 -15.04 5.74 -16.15
N ASP A 196 -14.25 5.49 -17.20
CA ASP A 196 -13.36 6.48 -17.84
C ASP A 196 -14.16 7.68 -18.40
N ASP A 197 -15.28 7.41 -19.08
CA ASP A 197 -16.19 8.44 -19.58
C ASP A 197 -16.83 9.25 -18.44
N LEU A 198 -17.23 8.56 -17.37
CA LEU A 198 -17.88 9.20 -16.23
C LEU A 198 -16.94 10.13 -15.48
N VAL A 199 -15.70 9.72 -15.16
CA VAL A 199 -14.74 10.61 -14.47
C VAL A 199 -14.34 11.80 -15.34
N THR A 200 -14.32 11.63 -16.67
CA THR A 200 -14.12 12.73 -17.62
C THR A 200 -15.31 13.69 -17.60
N LYS A 201 -16.54 13.17 -17.65
CA LYS A 201 -17.78 13.96 -17.59
C LYS A 201 -17.93 14.73 -16.28
N LEU A 202 -17.48 14.15 -15.17
CA LEU A 202 -17.44 14.80 -13.85
C LEU A 202 -16.30 15.84 -13.74
N GLY A 203 -15.46 16.00 -14.76
CA GLY A 203 -14.37 16.98 -14.77
C GLY A 203 -13.22 16.63 -13.82
N LEU A 204 -13.11 15.36 -13.41
CA LEU A 204 -12.07 14.88 -12.49
C LEU A 204 -10.75 14.62 -13.19
N VAL A 205 -10.82 14.16 -14.45
CA VAL A 205 -9.66 13.81 -15.29
C VAL A 205 -9.86 14.36 -16.69
N LYS A 206 -8.77 14.83 -17.31
CA LYS A 206 -8.71 15.19 -18.74
C LYS A 206 -7.52 14.52 -19.39
N GLY A 207 -7.75 13.52 -20.26
CA GLY A 207 -6.67 12.81 -20.97
C GLY A 207 -5.63 12.19 -20.02
N LYS A 208 -6.09 11.51 -18.95
CA LYS A 208 -5.26 10.94 -17.87
C LYS A 208 -4.49 11.96 -17.03
N ILE A 209 -4.86 13.25 -17.09
CA ILE A 209 -4.34 14.29 -16.19
C ILE A 209 -5.41 14.57 -15.15
N LEU A 210 -5.04 14.55 -13.88
CA LEU A 210 -5.92 14.95 -12.79
C LEU A 210 -6.27 16.44 -12.92
N SER A 211 -7.54 16.76 -12.72
CA SER A 211 -8.02 18.14 -12.76
C SER A 211 -7.36 19.02 -11.70
N GLN A 212 -7.05 20.27 -12.04
CA GLN A 212 -6.50 21.23 -11.08
C GLN A 212 -7.50 21.61 -9.98
N SER A 213 -8.81 21.51 -10.27
CA SER A 213 -9.89 21.76 -9.32
C SER A 213 -10.41 20.46 -8.69
N PHE A 214 -9.58 19.42 -8.63
CA PHE A 214 -9.99 18.14 -8.05
C PHE A 214 -10.43 18.32 -6.57
N PRO A 215 -11.59 17.78 -6.17
CA PRO A 215 -12.17 18.05 -4.84
C PRO A 215 -11.55 17.18 -3.74
N PHE A 216 -10.29 17.49 -3.37
CA PHE A 216 -9.60 16.81 -2.27
C PHE A 216 -10.29 17.00 -0.90
N ASN A 217 -11.08 18.05 -0.73
CA ASN A 217 -11.91 18.26 0.46
C ASN A 217 -12.93 17.14 0.69
N GLN A 218 -13.31 16.41 -0.35
CA GLN A 218 -14.25 15.28 -0.28
C GLN A 218 -13.58 13.94 0.10
N VAL A 219 -12.27 13.93 0.39
CA VAL A 219 -11.53 12.68 0.68
C VAL A 219 -12.15 11.86 1.82
N HIS A 220 -12.69 12.50 2.86
CA HIS A 220 -13.29 11.78 3.97
C HIS A 220 -14.61 11.11 3.59
N ASP A 221 -15.41 11.71 2.71
CA ASP A 221 -16.64 11.10 2.23
C ASP A 221 -16.36 10.00 1.20
N ALA A 222 -15.30 10.15 0.40
CA ALA A 222 -14.77 9.08 -0.44
C ALA A 222 -14.32 7.89 0.44
N CYS A 223 -13.61 8.15 1.55
CA CYS A 223 -13.22 7.11 2.51
C CYS A 223 -14.43 6.39 3.12
N LYS A 224 -15.48 7.11 3.54
CA LYS A 224 -16.72 6.50 4.05
C LYS A 224 -17.34 5.58 3.00
N THR A 225 -17.40 6.05 1.74
CA THR A 225 -17.96 5.27 0.64
C THR A 225 -17.17 3.98 0.42
N ALA A 226 -15.85 4.08 0.33
CA ALA A 226 -14.96 2.93 0.16
C ALA A 226 -15.09 1.90 1.30
N ARG A 227 -15.15 2.35 2.55
CA ARG A 227 -15.32 1.46 3.72
C ARG A 227 -16.67 0.76 3.78
N VAL A 228 -17.73 1.39 3.27
CA VAL A 228 -19.04 0.73 3.15
C VAL A 228 -19.04 -0.30 2.02
N VAL A 229 -18.35 -0.01 0.93
CA VAL A 229 -18.23 -0.90 -0.23
C VAL A 229 -17.38 -2.14 0.09
N ASP A 230 -16.28 -1.96 0.82
CA ASP A 230 -15.39 -3.05 1.24
C ASP A 230 -15.01 -2.92 2.72
N PRO A 231 -15.86 -3.38 3.65
CA PRO A 231 -15.58 -3.32 5.09
C PRO A 231 -14.31 -4.09 5.50
N ASP A 232 -13.98 -5.15 4.76
CA ASP A 232 -12.84 -6.03 5.00
C ASP A 232 -11.60 -5.62 4.19
N MET A 233 -11.53 -4.37 3.73
CA MET A 233 -10.39 -3.88 2.96
C MET A 233 -9.08 -4.07 3.73
N ARG A 234 -8.08 -4.63 3.06
CA ARG A 234 -6.74 -4.86 3.61
C ARG A 234 -5.72 -4.93 2.48
N PRO A 235 -4.43 -4.65 2.76
CA PRO A 235 -3.39 -4.77 1.74
C PRO A 235 -3.31 -6.19 1.18
N GLY A 236 -2.98 -6.31 -0.11
CA GLY A 236 -2.83 -7.59 -0.82
C GLY A 236 -4.15 -8.31 -1.17
N ARG A 237 -5.31 -7.82 -0.70
CA ARG A 237 -6.62 -8.39 -1.05
C ARG A 237 -7.26 -7.63 -2.21
N LYS A 238 -7.75 -8.36 -3.20
CA LYS A 238 -8.70 -7.83 -4.20
C LYS A 238 -10.11 -7.74 -3.59
N GLY A 239 -10.66 -6.53 -3.54
CA GLY A 239 -12.03 -6.27 -3.07
C GLY A 239 -13.12 -6.53 -4.13
N PRO A 240 -14.41 -6.29 -3.79
CA PRO A 240 -15.53 -6.40 -4.73
C PRO A 240 -15.40 -5.41 -5.90
N ASP A 241 -16.24 -5.54 -6.93
CA ASP A 241 -16.30 -4.58 -8.05
C ASP A 241 -17.50 -3.62 -7.89
N PRO A 242 -17.31 -2.29 -7.77
CA PRO A 242 -16.01 -1.62 -7.60
C PRO A 242 -15.53 -1.65 -6.13
N SER A 243 -14.23 -1.48 -5.88
CA SER A 243 -13.61 -1.27 -4.57
C SER A 243 -12.29 -0.51 -4.69
N SER A 244 -11.88 0.18 -3.63
CA SER A 244 -10.55 0.76 -3.53
C SER A 244 -10.09 0.85 -2.07
N PRO A 245 -8.94 0.26 -1.69
CA PRO A 245 -8.42 0.30 -0.32
C PRO A 245 -7.62 1.58 -0.02
N MET A 246 -7.80 2.65 -0.81
CA MET A 246 -7.19 3.97 -0.58
C MET A 246 -7.42 4.59 0.82
N PRO A 247 -8.50 4.29 1.57
CA PRO A 247 -8.60 4.75 2.96
C PRO A 247 -7.40 4.36 3.82
N ILE A 248 -6.75 3.21 3.54
CA ILE A 248 -5.53 2.78 4.23
C ILE A 248 -4.39 3.79 4.00
N LEU A 249 -4.19 4.22 2.75
CA LEU A 249 -3.18 5.24 2.44
C LEU A 249 -3.51 6.59 3.09
N VAL A 250 -4.79 6.98 3.11
CA VAL A 250 -5.23 8.21 3.78
C VAL A 250 -4.90 8.15 5.27
N ASP A 251 -5.22 7.06 5.95
CA ASP A 251 -4.94 6.87 7.37
C ASP A 251 -3.42 6.93 7.66
N LEU A 252 -2.61 6.29 6.82
CA LEU A 252 -1.14 6.35 6.91
C LEU A 252 -0.62 7.78 6.76
N MET A 253 -1.10 8.50 5.73
CA MET A 253 -0.69 9.89 5.48
C MET A 253 -1.11 10.85 6.59
N GLN A 254 -2.22 10.56 7.27
CA GLN A 254 -2.68 11.31 8.45
C GLN A 254 -1.97 10.90 9.75
N GLY A 255 -1.21 9.80 9.75
CA GLY A 255 -0.55 9.25 10.93
C GLY A 255 -1.51 8.53 11.89
N ALA A 256 -2.69 8.12 11.41
CA ALA A 256 -3.70 7.40 12.18
C ALA A 256 -3.39 5.89 12.28
N ASP A 257 -2.77 5.30 11.26
CA ASP A 257 -2.34 3.90 11.27
C ASP A 257 -0.97 3.79 11.97
N ARG A 258 -0.92 3.27 13.19
CA ARG A 258 0.33 3.06 13.97
C ARG A 258 1.03 1.72 13.70
N GLY A 259 0.70 1.04 12.61
CA GLY A 259 1.44 -0.14 12.16
C GLY A 259 0.85 -1.46 12.65
N TYR A 260 1.11 -2.48 11.83
CA TYR A 260 0.80 -3.89 12.03
C TYR A 260 1.95 -4.49 12.87
N ASP A 261 1.74 -4.64 14.18
CA ASP A 261 2.63 -5.41 15.07
C ASP A 261 2.34 -6.91 14.96
#